data_AF-A0A4C1WNJ0-F1
#
_entry.id   AF-A0A4C1WNJ0-F1
#
_cell.length_a   1.000
_cell.length_b   1.000
_cell.length_c   1.000
_cell.angle_alpha   90.00
_cell.angle_beta   90.00
_cell.angle_gamma   90.00
#
_symmetry.space_group_name_H-M   'P 1'
#
loop_
_entity.id
_entity.type
_entity.pdbx_description
1 polymer ?
#
loop_
_entity_poly.entity_id
_entity_poly.type
_entity_poly.pdbx_seq_one_letter_code
_entity_poly.pdbx_strand_id
1 'polypeptide(L)'
;MTHSSRRALHQISDRSFRDQPLRAAPEPTKGFTCPKRSGSALVNDKSPKDYSLDEDIKSVMSILFLVKSEGFAELASDCRRARTGEDRLAVILSHQDILSQLQSL
;
A
#
# COMPACT_ATOMS: atom_id res chain seq x y z
N MET A 1 33.34 55.39 9.74
CA MET A 1 33.31 54.64 11.01
C MET A 1 32.73 53.27 10.73
N THR A 2 33.53 52.24 11.02
CA THR A 2 33.26 50.81 10.91
C THR A 2 32.17 50.35 11.86
N HIS A 3 31.34 49.39 11.45
CA HIS A 3 30.99 48.13 12.15
C HIS A 3 30.00 47.39 11.23
N SER A 4 30.37 46.31 10.54
CA SER A 4 30.70 44.96 11.02
C SER A 4 29.47 44.10 11.34
N SER A 5 29.46 42.91 10.73
CA SER A 5 28.77 41.69 11.17
C SER A 5 27.25 41.64 11.02
N ARG A 6 26.60 40.56 10.57
CA ARG A 6 27.00 39.17 10.31
C ARG A 6 25.90 38.51 9.47
N ARG A 7 26.31 37.54 8.65
CA ARG A 7 25.48 36.59 7.89
C ARG A 7 24.38 35.96 8.76
N ALA A 8 23.14 35.97 8.30
CA ALA A 8 22.12 35.04 8.78
C ALA A 8 22.15 33.81 7.87
N LEU A 9 22.90 32.79 8.31
CA LEU A 9 22.91 31.47 7.70
C LEU A 9 21.67 30.68 8.16
N HIS A 10 21.08 29.97 7.20
CA HIS A 10 20.12 28.89 7.38
C HIS A 10 20.42 28.05 8.63
N GLN A 11 19.40 27.81 9.45
CA GLN A 11 19.31 26.57 10.22
C GLN A 11 17.88 26.05 10.16
N ILE A 12 17.66 25.20 9.15
CA ILE A 12 16.55 24.26 9.09
C ILE A 12 16.80 23.26 10.22
N SER A 13 15.96 23.25 11.24
CA SER A 13 16.06 22.29 12.33
C SER A 13 15.33 21.01 11.94
N ASP A 14 16.07 20.04 11.40
CA ASP A 14 15.66 18.63 11.33
C ASP A 14 15.61 18.06 12.75
N ARG A 15 14.44 18.12 13.39
CA ARG A 15 14.21 17.49 14.70
C ARG A 15 13.19 16.36 14.54
N SER A 16 13.62 15.24 13.97
CA SER A 16 12.88 13.98 14.09
C SER A 16 13.77 12.74 13.84
N PHE A 17 14.93 12.63 14.48
CA PHE A 17 15.68 11.37 14.58
C PHE A 17 16.61 11.38 15.81
N ARG A 18 16.03 11.10 16.98
CA ARG A 18 16.66 10.73 18.27
C ARG A 18 15.54 10.83 19.32
N ASP A 19 15.18 9.84 20.11
CA ASP A 19 15.98 8.81 20.77
C ASP A 19 15.15 7.53 20.99
N GLN A 20 15.77 6.37 20.74
CA GLN A 20 15.25 5.06 21.15
C GLN A 20 15.99 4.65 22.45
N PRO A 21 15.31 4.35 23.57
CA PRO A 21 16.00 3.88 24.76
C PRO A 21 16.39 2.41 24.62
N LEU A 22 17.69 2.16 24.47
CA LEU A 22 18.34 0.86 24.62
C LEU A 22 18.12 0.37 26.07
N ARG A 23 17.24 -0.62 26.29
CA ARG A 23 17.06 -1.28 27.58
C ARG A 23 17.48 -2.74 27.51
N ALA A 24 18.23 -3.11 28.54
CA ALA A 24 19.15 -4.23 28.66
C ALA A 24 18.54 -5.62 28.54
N ALA A 25 19.34 -6.54 28.00
CA ALA A 25 19.12 -7.98 27.98
C ALA A 25 19.24 -8.60 29.38
N PRO A 26 18.44 -9.65 29.66
CA PRO A 26 18.86 -10.73 30.55
C PRO A 26 18.72 -12.10 29.87
N GLU A 27 19.81 -12.85 29.76
CA GLU A 27 19.81 -14.32 29.56
C GLU A 27 20.24 -15.02 30.87
N PRO A 28 20.20 -16.36 31.00
CA PRO A 28 19.09 -17.30 30.80
C PRO A 28 18.99 -18.28 32.02
N THR A 29 17.80 -18.65 32.54
CA THR A 29 17.72 -19.82 33.46
C THR A 29 16.34 -20.48 33.53
N LYS A 30 16.34 -21.79 33.25
CA LYS A 30 15.42 -22.88 33.66
C LYS A 30 13.91 -22.66 33.55
N GLY A 31 13.37 -23.15 32.43
CA GLY A 31 12.52 -24.35 32.42
C GLY A 31 11.13 -24.24 33.01
N PHE A 32 10.13 -24.06 32.15
CA PHE A 32 8.82 -24.68 32.33
C PHE A 32 8.30 -25.17 30.97
N THR A 33 7.66 -26.34 31.04
CA THR A 33 7.35 -27.32 30.01
C THR A 33 6.50 -26.78 28.86
N CYS A 34 6.95 -27.06 27.63
CA CYS A 34 6.16 -26.98 26.40
C CYS A 34 4.97 -27.95 26.45
N PRO A 35 3.70 -27.50 26.37
CA PRO A 35 2.61 -28.41 26.08
C PRO A 35 2.73 -28.81 24.61
N LYS A 36 3.08 -30.07 24.35
CA LYS A 36 2.91 -30.68 23.03
C LYS A 36 1.45 -30.53 22.62
N ARG A 37 1.16 -29.56 21.75
CA ARG A 37 -0.12 -29.51 21.04
C ARG A 37 -0.03 -30.55 19.92
N SER A 38 -0.23 -31.82 20.28
CA SER A 38 -0.60 -32.85 19.30
C SER A 38 -2.02 -32.55 18.82
N GLY A 39 -2.14 -31.60 17.91
CA GLY A 39 -3.31 -31.45 17.06
C GLY A 39 -2.95 -32.08 15.72
N SER A 40 -3.53 -33.24 15.42
CA SER A 40 -3.55 -33.77 14.07
C SER A 40 -4.22 -32.74 13.17
N ALA A 41 -3.43 -31.93 12.47
CA ALA A 41 -3.93 -31.16 11.36
C ALA A 41 -4.38 -32.19 10.33
N LEU A 42 -5.69 -32.34 10.16
CA LEU A 42 -6.23 -32.77 8.89
C LEU A 42 -5.75 -31.72 7.90
N VAL A 43 -4.64 -31.99 7.22
CA VAL A 43 -4.22 -31.25 6.05
C VAL A 43 -5.33 -31.54 5.05
N ASN A 44 -6.32 -30.65 5.00
CA ASN A 44 -7.17 -30.56 3.85
C ASN A 44 -6.25 -30.06 2.74
N ASP A 45 -5.66 -31.01 2.00
CA ASP A 45 -4.97 -30.81 0.73
C ASP A 45 -5.99 -30.35 -0.33
N LYS A 46 -6.72 -29.27 -0.05
CA LYS A 46 -7.03 -28.34 -1.12
C LYS A 46 -5.76 -27.56 -1.30
N SER A 47 -4.92 -28.01 -2.23
CA SER A 47 -3.91 -27.11 -2.78
C SER A 47 -4.63 -25.79 -3.06
N PRO A 48 -4.06 -24.64 -2.69
CA PRO A 48 -4.49 -23.39 -3.29
C PRO A 48 -4.53 -23.68 -4.79
N LYS A 49 -5.67 -23.50 -5.47
CA LYS A 49 -5.70 -23.54 -6.94
C LYS A 49 -4.46 -22.78 -7.38
N ASP A 50 -3.55 -23.45 -8.08
CA ASP A 50 -2.21 -22.94 -8.35
C ASP A 50 -2.34 -21.68 -9.23
N TYR A 51 -2.54 -20.53 -8.60
CA TYR A 51 -2.30 -19.24 -9.22
C TYR A 51 -0.80 -19.17 -9.38
N SER A 52 -0.34 -19.41 -10.60
CA SER A 52 1.08 -19.35 -10.89
C SER A 52 1.51 -17.87 -10.86
N LEU A 53 2.74 -17.61 -10.42
CA LEU A 53 3.34 -16.29 -10.47
C LEU A 53 3.24 -15.67 -11.88
N ASP A 54 3.27 -16.49 -12.92
CA ASP A 54 3.10 -16.05 -14.32
C ASP A 54 1.71 -15.46 -14.58
N GLU A 55 0.64 -16.07 -14.05
CA GLU A 55 -0.73 -15.53 -14.16
C GLU A 55 -0.89 -14.24 -13.36
N ASP A 56 -0.28 -14.15 -12.17
CA ASP A 56 -0.29 -12.92 -11.38
C ASP A 56 0.44 -11.78 -12.11
N ILE A 57 1.60 -12.07 -12.71
CA ILE A 57 2.35 -11.08 -13.51
C ILE A 57 1.51 -10.61 -14.70
N LYS A 58 0.85 -11.51 -15.42
CA LYS A 58 -0.05 -11.15 -16.52
C LYS A 58 -1.21 -10.28 -16.04
N SER A 59 -1.85 -10.63 -14.93
CA SER A 59 -2.95 -9.84 -14.36
C SER A 59 -2.49 -8.42 -14.00
N VAL A 60 -1.36 -8.29 -13.31
CA VAL A 60 -0.78 -6.97 -12.97
C VAL A 60 -0.47 -6.16 -14.23
N MET A 61 0.12 -6.79 -15.27
CA MET A 61 0.39 -6.11 -16.54
C MET A 61 -0.90 -5.65 -17.24
N SER A 62 -1.93 -6.47 -17.26
CA SER A 62 -3.25 -6.13 -17.83
C SER A 62 -3.89 -4.96 -17.11
N ILE A 63 -3.87 -4.94 -15.76
CA ILE A 63 -4.35 -3.81 -14.96
C ILE A 63 -3.55 -2.55 -15.29
N LEU A 64 -2.21 -2.63 -15.28
CA LEU A 64 -1.34 -1.49 -15.58
C LEU A 64 -1.56 -0.93 -16.98
N PHE A 65 -1.84 -1.79 -17.96
CA PHE A 65 -2.16 -1.37 -19.31
C PHE A 65 -3.52 -0.66 -19.37
N LEU A 66 -4.55 -1.23 -18.75
CA LEU A 66 -5.89 -0.66 -18.71
C LEU A 66 -5.92 0.70 -17.99
N VAL A 67 -5.29 0.82 -16.82
CA VAL A 67 -5.28 2.09 -16.05
C VAL A 67 -4.44 3.20 -16.69
N LYS A 68 -3.56 2.84 -17.64
CA LYS A 68 -2.81 3.80 -18.47
C LYS A 68 -3.58 4.25 -19.71
N SER A 69 -4.73 3.66 -20.01
CA SER A 69 -5.55 4.05 -21.16
C SER A 69 -6.14 5.46 -20.99
N GLU A 70 -6.41 6.12 -22.12
CA GLU A 70 -7.02 7.45 -22.14
C GLU A 70 -8.40 7.46 -21.47
N GLY A 71 -9.21 6.42 -21.69
CA GLY A 71 -10.53 6.30 -21.05
C GLY A 71 -10.46 6.24 -19.52
N PHE A 72 -9.46 5.54 -18.95
CA PHE A 72 -9.27 5.52 -17.50
C PHE A 72 -8.76 6.87 -16.97
N ALA A 73 -7.95 7.59 -17.75
CA ALA A 73 -7.50 8.94 -17.40
C ALA A 73 -8.66 9.96 -17.41
N GLU A 74 -9.59 9.84 -18.36
CA GLU A 74 -10.82 10.62 -18.46
C GLU A 74 -11.74 10.35 -17.27
N LEU A 75 -12.04 9.07 -16.98
CA LEU A 75 -12.79 8.65 -15.79
C LEU A 75 -12.20 9.27 -14.50
N ALA A 76 -10.87 9.18 -14.33
CA ALA A 76 -10.20 9.74 -13.17
C ALA A 76 -10.29 11.27 -13.13
N SER A 77 -10.22 11.95 -14.28
CA SER A 77 -10.39 13.39 -14.40
C SER A 77 -11.79 13.82 -13.98
N ASP A 78 -12.83 13.14 -14.48
CA ASP A 78 -14.21 13.46 -14.19
C ASP A 78 -14.57 13.16 -12.73
N CYS A 79 -14.04 12.07 -12.16
CA CYS A 79 -14.16 11.80 -10.72
C CYS A 79 -13.56 12.92 -9.87
N ARG A 80 -12.42 13.51 -10.27
CA ARG A 80 -11.81 14.67 -9.57
C ARG A 80 -12.62 15.95 -9.74
N ARG A 81 -13.37 16.08 -10.83
CA ARG A 81 -14.23 17.25 -11.11
C ARG A 81 -15.57 17.17 -10.38
N ALA A 82 -16.12 15.97 -10.17
CA ALA A 82 -17.36 15.74 -9.45
C ALA A 82 -17.34 16.37 -8.04
N ARG A 83 -18.39 17.11 -7.69
CA ARG A 83 -18.46 17.90 -6.44
C ARG A 83 -19.34 17.24 -5.39
N THR A 84 -20.35 16.52 -5.81
CA THR A 84 -21.30 15.82 -4.94
C THR A 84 -21.17 14.31 -5.04
N GLY A 85 -21.85 13.59 -4.15
CA GLY A 85 -21.97 12.13 -4.25
C GLY A 85 -22.77 11.71 -5.49
N GLU A 86 -23.82 12.45 -5.84
CA GLU A 86 -24.63 12.21 -7.02
C GLU A 86 -23.83 12.37 -8.31
N ASP A 87 -23.00 13.42 -8.41
CA ASP A 87 -22.10 13.64 -9.56
C ASP A 87 -21.15 12.44 -9.75
N ARG A 88 -20.61 11.91 -8.65
CA ARG A 88 -19.69 10.75 -8.70
C ARG A 88 -20.42 9.50 -9.17
N LEU A 89 -21.66 9.28 -8.73
CA LEU A 89 -22.48 8.18 -9.21
C LEU A 89 -22.75 8.32 -10.72
N ALA A 90 -23.07 9.52 -11.19
CA ALA A 90 -23.27 9.79 -12.62
C ALA A 90 -22.00 9.49 -13.43
N VAL A 91 -20.82 9.92 -12.96
CA VAL A 91 -19.52 9.62 -13.60
C VAL A 91 -19.22 8.13 -13.65
N ILE A 92 -19.52 7.38 -12.58
CA ILE A 92 -19.34 5.93 -12.53
C ILE A 92 -20.24 5.24 -13.57
N LEU A 93 -21.51 5.68 -13.67
CA LEU A 93 -22.46 5.13 -14.63
C LEU A 93 -22.06 5.48 -16.09
N SER A 94 -21.51 6.67 -16.34
CA SER A 94 -21.11 7.09 -17.69
C SER A 94 -19.88 6.36 -18.22
N HIS A 95 -19.02 5.84 -17.33
CA HIS A 95 -17.80 5.09 -17.69
C HIS A 95 -17.90 3.59 -17.34
N GLN A 96 -19.13 3.06 -17.34
CA GLN A 96 -19.40 1.68 -16.90
C GLN A 96 -18.68 0.63 -17.75
N ASP A 97 -18.45 0.90 -19.03
CA ASP A 97 -17.75 0.02 -19.95
C ASP A 97 -16.29 -0.22 -19.52
N ILE A 98 -15.57 0.84 -19.15
CA ILE A 98 -14.18 0.77 -18.67
C ILE A 98 -14.12 0.03 -17.33
N LEU A 99 -15.09 0.29 -16.45
CA LEU A 99 -15.18 -0.42 -15.16
C LEU A 99 -15.51 -1.91 -15.34
N SER A 100 -16.31 -2.25 -16.34
CA SER A 100 -16.62 -3.63 -16.69
C SER A 100 -15.40 -4.37 -17.23
N GLN A 101 -14.58 -3.69 -18.04
CA GLN A 101 -13.30 -4.23 -18.50
C GLN A 101 -12.37 -4.54 -17.31
N LEU A 102 -12.25 -3.61 -16.36
CA LEU A 102 -11.43 -3.81 -15.16
C LEU A 102 -11.94 -4.98 -14.29
N GLN A 103 -13.26 -5.14 -14.17
CA GLN A 103 -13.86 -6.25 -13.44
C GLN A 103 -13.65 -7.61 -14.13
N SER A 104 -13.49 -7.62 -15.45
CA SER A 104 -13.30 -8.84 -16.24
C SER A 104 -11.84 -9.32 -16.33
N LEU A 105 -10.90 -8.57 -15.76
CA LEU A 105 -9.49 -8.96 -15.63
C LEU A 105 -9.30 -9.98 -14.50
#